data_AF-S4P845-F1
#
_entry.id   AF-S4P845-F1
#
_cell.length_a   1.000
_cell.length_b   1.000
_cell.length_c   1.000
_cell.angle_alpha   90.00
_cell.angle_beta   90.00
_cell.angle_gamma   90.00
#
_symmetry.space_group_name_H-M   'P 1'
#
loop_
_entity.id
_entity.type
_entity.pdbx_description
1 polymer ?
#
loop_
_entity_poly.entity_id
_entity_poly.type
_entity_poly.pdbx_seq_one_letter_code
_entity_poly.pdbx_strand_id
1 'polypeptide(L)'
;MVENLMERYPNTKLILVGFSLGGNLITKYLGEERKRSKNIIGGISICQGYNAIDTMVYLLQWQNFRRFYLYIMTDNYRNIITRHKRMLLGQEMKNKYSLDEKMIVSAGTLPDLDEAYSRRVHGFSSVAELYKWS
;
A
#
# COMPACT_ATOMS: atom_id res chain seq x y z
N MET A 1 16.78 7.83 -4.96
CA MET A 1 16.36 8.47 -6.23
C MET A 1 16.51 9.99 -6.19
N VAL A 2 15.77 10.70 -5.33
CA VAL A 2 15.87 12.18 -5.23
C VAL A 2 17.30 12.64 -4.95
N GLU A 3 17.99 12.03 -3.99
CA GLU A 3 19.39 12.39 -3.67
C GLU A 3 20.31 12.22 -4.88
N ASN A 4 20.20 11.09 -5.59
CA ASN A 4 21.02 10.85 -6.79
C ASN A 4 20.72 11.86 -7.91
N LEU A 5 19.47 12.29 -8.06
CA LEU A 5 19.13 13.37 -9.00
C LEU A 5 19.75 14.70 -8.59
N MET A 6 19.84 14.98 -7.28
CA MET A 6 20.45 16.21 -6.76
C MET A 6 21.98 16.17 -6.81
N GLU A 7 22.60 15.00 -6.69
CA GLU A 7 24.05 14.83 -6.92
C GLU A 7 24.41 15.11 -8.39
N ARG A 8 23.63 14.59 -9.33
CA ARG A 8 23.87 14.76 -10.77
C ARG A 8 23.47 16.14 -11.29
N TYR A 9 22.42 16.73 -10.73
CA TYR A 9 21.84 18.00 -11.20
C TYR A 9 21.56 18.94 -10.01
N PRO A 10 22.60 19.48 -9.35
CA PRO A 10 22.47 20.17 -8.06
C PRO A 10 21.67 21.47 -8.08
N ASN A 11 21.45 22.07 -9.26
CA ASN A 11 20.72 23.33 -9.41
C ASN A 11 19.27 23.14 -9.91
N THR A 12 18.88 21.91 -10.26
CA THR A 12 17.54 21.63 -10.81
C THR A 12 16.48 21.69 -9.72
N LYS A 13 15.37 22.38 -10.00
CA LYS A 13 14.17 22.37 -9.14
C LYS A 13 13.33 21.13 -9.44
N LEU A 14 12.77 20.52 -8.39
CA LEU A 14 11.98 19.30 -8.48
C LEU A 14 10.53 19.53 -8.03
N ILE A 15 9.60 18.99 -8.80
CA ILE A 15 8.19 18.81 -8.41
C ILE A 15 7.93 17.31 -8.32
N LEU A 16 7.38 16.86 -7.21
CA LEU A 16 7.01 15.46 -7.01
C LEU A 16 5.55 15.26 -7.45
N VAL A 17 5.29 14.32 -8.35
CA VAL A 17 3.91 14.01 -8.79
C VAL A 17 3.58 12.59 -8.41
N GLY A 18 2.49 12.40 -7.67
CA GLY A 18 2.07 11.13 -7.12
C GLY A 18 0.62 10.85 -7.48
N PHE A 19 0.36 9.72 -8.14
CA PHE A 19 -0.98 9.26 -8.48
C PHE A 19 -1.37 8.05 -7.62
N SER A 20 -2.62 8.00 -7.15
CA SER A 20 -3.15 6.90 -6.33
C SER A 20 -2.25 6.67 -5.09
N LEU A 21 -1.67 5.48 -4.92
CA LEU A 21 -0.70 5.19 -3.85
C LEU A 21 0.51 6.15 -3.87
N GLY A 22 0.94 6.59 -5.06
CA GLY A 22 2.02 7.57 -5.20
C GLY A 22 1.68 8.92 -4.55
N GLY A 23 0.41 9.30 -4.51
CA GLY A 23 -0.06 10.51 -3.82
C GLY A 23 0.19 10.46 -2.31
N ASN A 24 -0.12 9.31 -1.70
CA ASN A 24 0.20 9.05 -0.29
C ASN A 24 1.71 9.07 -0.05
N LEU A 25 2.50 8.44 -0.94
CA LEU A 25 3.96 8.40 -0.82
C LEU A 25 4.58 9.79 -0.83
N ILE A 26 4.20 10.66 -1.78
CA ILE A 26 4.76 12.01 -1.85
C ILE A 26 4.29 12.88 -0.67
N THR A 27 3.06 12.70 -0.20
CA THR A 27 2.51 13.47 0.91
C THR A 27 3.23 13.11 2.21
N LYS A 28 3.44 11.81 2.47
CA LYS A 28 4.30 11.37 3.59
C LYS A 28 5.74 11.87 3.43
N TYR A 29 6.32 11.73 2.23
CA TYR A 29 7.68 12.19 1.95
C TYR A 29 7.89 13.68 2.25
N LEU A 30 6.87 14.52 1.99
CA LEU A 30 6.91 15.96 2.23
C LEU A 30 6.41 16.37 3.63
N GLY A 31 5.55 15.57 4.27
CA GLY A 31 4.94 15.89 5.56
C GLY A 31 5.73 15.41 6.77
N GLU A 32 6.43 14.28 6.66
CA GLU A 32 7.20 13.71 7.76
C GLU A 32 8.52 14.47 8.01
N GLU A 33 8.96 14.50 9.26
CA GLU A 33 10.25 15.08 9.62
C GLU A 33 11.39 14.26 9.02
N ARG A 34 12.06 14.84 8.02
CA ARG A 34 13.23 14.23 7.40
C ARG A 34 14.13 15.25 6.73
N LYS A 35 15.40 14.86 6.58
CA LYS A 35 16.32 15.61 5.72
C LYS A 35 15.85 15.50 4.28
N ARG A 36 15.56 16.64 3.65
CA ARG A 36 15.09 16.74 2.26
C ARG A 36 15.89 17.80 1.51
N SER A 37 16.01 17.62 0.20
CA SER A 37 16.66 18.62 -0.66
C SER A 37 15.84 19.91 -0.68
N LYS A 38 16.52 21.06 -0.52
CA LYS A 38 15.91 22.40 -0.67
C LYS A 38 15.44 22.69 -2.09
N ASN A 39 15.80 21.84 -3.05
CA ASN A 39 15.42 21.98 -4.46
C ASN A 39 14.05 21.40 -4.77
N ILE A 40 13.46 20.62 -3.87
CA ILE A 40 12.07 20.20 -4.01
C ILE A 40 11.21 21.41 -3.68
N ILE A 41 10.50 21.92 -4.69
CA ILE A 41 9.69 23.14 -4.59
C ILE A 41 8.21 22.85 -4.34
N GLY A 42 7.79 21.58 -4.44
CA GLY A 42 6.42 21.18 -4.14
C GLY A 42 6.10 19.74 -4.52
N GLY A 43 4.86 19.33 -4.23
CA GLY A 43 4.31 18.03 -4.61
C GLY A 43 2.85 18.15 -5.07
N ILE A 44 2.46 17.27 -6.00
CA ILE A 44 1.12 17.19 -6.57
C ILE A 44 0.57 15.78 -6.30
N SER A 45 -0.41 15.69 -5.42
CA SER A 45 -1.12 14.43 -5.09
C SER A 45 -2.39 14.33 -5.91
N ILE A 46 -2.53 13.26 -6.69
CA ILE A 46 -3.64 13.04 -7.61
C ILE A 46 -4.37 11.76 -7.21
N CYS A 47 -5.67 11.88 -6.90
CA CYS A 47 -6.53 10.75 -6.55
C CYS A 47 -5.98 9.86 -5.41
N GLN A 48 -5.38 10.46 -4.37
CA GLN A 48 -4.93 9.70 -3.20
C GLN A 48 -6.13 9.13 -2.42
N GLY A 49 -6.01 7.88 -1.97
CA GLY A 49 -6.93 7.33 -0.98
C GLY A 49 -6.56 7.85 0.41
N TYR A 50 -7.54 8.39 1.15
CA TYR A 50 -7.32 9.01 2.47
C TYR A 50 -8.21 8.43 3.59
N ASN A 51 -9.23 7.64 3.25
CA ASN A 51 -10.11 7.00 4.23
C ASN A 51 -10.44 5.59 3.74
N ALA A 52 -9.67 4.61 4.23
CA ALA A 52 -9.81 3.21 3.81
C ALA A 52 -11.14 2.60 4.28
N ILE A 53 -11.63 2.97 5.46
CA ILE A 53 -12.86 2.43 6.06
C ILE A 53 -14.07 2.73 5.18
N ASP A 54 -14.32 4.01 4.87
CA ASP A 54 -15.47 4.40 4.06
C ASP A 54 -15.30 3.95 2.61
N THR A 55 -14.07 4.04 2.08
CA THR A 55 -13.78 3.66 0.70
C THR A 55 -14.07 2.19 0.43
N MET A 56 -13.78 1.29 1.37
CA MET A 56 -14.03 -0.14 1.20
C MET A 56 -15.52 -0.46 1.04
N VAL A 57 -16.41 0.26 1.73
CA VAL A 57 -17.86 0.12 1.58
C VAL A 57 -18.28 0.38 0.12
N TYR A 58 -17.69 1.40 -0.51
CA TYR A 58 -17.96 1.73 -1.91
C TYR A 58 -17.26 0.81 -2.90
N LEU A 59 -16.03 0.36 -2.60
CA LEU A 59 -15.24 -0.49 -3.50
C LEU A 59 -15.82 -1.90 -3.65
N LEU A 60 -16.51 -2.40 -2.62
CA LEU A 60 -17.21 -3.68 -2.68
C LEU A 60 -18.48 -3.64 -3.55
N GLN A 61 -18.97 -2.45 -3.92
CA GLN A 61 -20.14 -2.31 -4.78
C GLN A 61 -19.77 -2.49 -6.26
N TRP A 62 -20.71 -3.01 -7.05
CA TRP A 62 -20.48 -3.32 -8.48
C TRP A 62 -20.54 -2.09 -9.40
N GLN A 63 -21.06 -0.95 -8.93
CA GLN A 63 -21.20 0.27 -9.72
C GLN A 63 -19.83 0.83 -10.13
N ASN A 64 -19.78 1.47 -11.30
CA ASN A 64 -18.59 2.18 -11.81
C ASN A 64 -17.31 1.33 -11.85
N PHE A 65 -17.44 0.01 -12.08
CA PHE A 65 -16.30 -0.93 -12.12
C PHE A 65 -15.45 -0.98 -10.85
N ARG A 66 -15.96 -0.50 -9.71
CA ARG A 66 -15.21 -0.41 -8.45
C ARG A 66 -14.78 -1.79 -7.95
N ARG A 67 -15.70 -2.75 -7.93
CA ARG A 67 -15.38 -4.13 -7.52
C ARG A 67 -14.41 -4.83 -8.47
N PHE A 68 -14.46 -4.51 -9.76
CA PHE A 68 -13.49 -5.03 -10.74
C PHE A 68 -12.10 -4.45 -10.48
N TYR A 69 -12.01 -3.14 -10.22
CA TYR A 69 -10.75 -2.51 -9.80
C TYR A 69 -10.22 -3.13 -8.50
N LEU A 70 -11.08 -3.31 -7.48
CA LEU A 70 -10.72 -3.98 -6.23
C LEU A 70 -10.21 -5.40 -6.45
N TYR A 71 -10.86 -6.17 -7.34
CA TYR A 71 -10.43 -7.51 -7.71
C TYR A 71 -9.03 -7.51 -8.33
N ILE A 72 -8.75 -6.63 -9.29
CA ILE A 72 -7.42 -6.50 -9.89
C ILE A 72 -6.36 -6.16 -8.83
N MET A 73 -6.67 -5.22 -7.93
CA MET A 73 -5.74 -4.89 -6.83
C MET A 73 -5.49 -6.09 -5.91
N THR A 74 -6.54 -6.83 -5.56
CA THR A 74 -6.46 -8.02 -4.71
C THR A 74 -5.62 -9.10 -5.38
N ASP A 75 -5.86 -9.37 -6.66
CA ASP A 75 -5.13 -10.37 -7.43
C ASP A 75 -3.65 -10.01 -7.57
N ASN A 76 -3.33 -8.76 -7.90
CA ASN A 76 -1.95 -8.29 -7.96
C ASN A 76 -1.24 -8.43 -6.61
N TYR A 77 -1.91 -8.05 -5.51
CA TYR A 77 -1.30 -8.16 -4.19
C TYR A 77 -1.06 -9.63 -3.79
N ARG A 78 -2.06 -10.49 -4.00
CA ARG A 78 -1.93 -11.94 -3.79
C ARG A 78 -0.81 -12.54 -4.64
N ASN A 79 -0.70 -12.14 -5.91
CA ASN A 79 0.33 -12.62 -6.83
C ASN A 79 1.74 -12.23 -6.37
N ILE A 80 1.93 -11.06 -5.77
CA ILE A 80 3.21 -10.68 -5.16
C ILE A 80 3.53 -11.63 -4.00
N ILE A 81 2.58 -11.90 -3.11
CA ILE A 81 2.77 -12.79 -1.98
C ILE A 81 3.12 -14.22 -2.45
N THR A 82 2.36 -14.75 -3.41
CA THR A 82 2.58 -16.12 -3.92
C THR A 82 3.87 -16.24 -4.71
N ARG A 83 4.24 -15.24 -5.52
CA ARG A 83 5.52 -15.21 -6.24
C ARG A 83 6.72 -15.23 -5.30
N HIS A 84 6.61 -14.57 -4.15
CA HIS A 84 7.65 -14.50 -3.12
C HIS A 84 7.36 -15.42 -1.92
N LYS A 85 6.57 -16.48 -2.12
CA LYS A 85 6.11 -17.41 -1.07
C LYS A 85 7.23 -17.96 -0.19
N ARG A 86 8.41 -18.26 -0.75
CA ARG A 86 9.54 -18.78 0.05
C ARG A 86 9.97 -17.82 1.17
N MET A 87 9.94 -16.53 0.90
CA MET A 87 10.31 -15.48 1.85
C MET A 87 9.10 -15.06 2.71
N LEU A 88 7.93 -14.86 2.09
CA LEU A 88 6.77 -14.26 2.75
C LEU A 88 5.89 -15.27 3.49
N LEU A 89 5.91 -16.54 3.05
CA LEU A 89 5.10 -17.65 3.58
C LEU A 89 5.97 -18.87 3.91
N GLY A 90 7.25 -18.65 4.23
CA GLY A 90 8.11 -19.67 4.81
C GLY A 90 7.58 -20.16 6.16
N GLN A 91 8.01 -21.34 6.61
CA GLN A 91 7.50 -21.94 7.86
C GLN A 91 7.70 -21.03 9.08
N GLU A 92 8.83 -20.32 9.13
CA GLU A 92 9.12 -19.34 10.19
C GLU A 92 8.08 -18.21 10.21
N MET A 93 7.82 -17.59 9.07
CA MET A 93 6.83 -16.51 8.94
C MET A 93 5.42 -16.97 9.27
N LYS A 94 5.05 -18.17 8.79
CA LYS A 94 3.76 -18.80 9.09
C LYS A 94 3.56 -19.02 10.58
N ASN A 95 4.59 -19.53 11.27
CA ASN A 95 4.52 -19.75 12.71
C ASN A 95 4.51 -18.42 13.48
N LYS A 96 5.38 -17.48 13.09
CA LYS A 96 5.53 -16.18 13.75
C LYS A 96 4.27 -15.33 13.71
N TYR A 97 3.59 -15.29 12.57
CA TYR A 97 2.41 -14.45 12.36
C TYR A 97 1.11 -15.25 12.25
N SER A 98 1.14 -16.57 12.50
CA SER A 98 -0.02 -17.47 12.40
C SER A 98 -0.75 -17.32 11.05
N LEU A 99 0.01 -17.46 9.96
CA LEU A 99 -0.49 -17.27 8.58
C LEU A 99 -1.05 -18.59 8.02
N ASP A 100 -2.27 -18.54 7.51
CA ASP A 100 -2.86 -19.64 6.73
C ASP A 100 -2.72 -19.36 5.23
N GLU A 101 -1.85 -20.12 4.58
CA GLU A 101 -1.62 -19.99 3.14
C GLU A 101 -2.88 -20.24 2.31
N LYS A 102 -3.76 -21.16 2.71
CA LYS A 102 -4.99 -21.44 1.96
C LYS A 102 -5.93 -20.25 2.00
N MET A 103 -6.06 -19.59 3.15
CA MET A 103 -6.84 -18.36 3.26
C MET A 103 -6.27 -17.23 2.39
N ILE A 104 -4.94 -17.07 2.37
CA ILE A 104 -4.27 -16.04 1.57
C ILE A 104 -4.48 -16.26 0.06
N VAL A 105 -4.33 -17.51 -0.40
CA VAL A 105 -4.49 -17.84 -1.82
C VAL A 105 -5.95 -17.77 -2.28
N SER A 106 -6.90 -18.10 -1.40
CA SER A 106 -8.33 -18.08 -1.70
C SER A 106 -9.03 -16.74 -1.45
N ALA A 107 -8.33 -15.75 -0.87
CA ALA A 107 -8.88 -14.43 -0.58
C ALA A 107 -9.41 -13.76 -1.85
N GLY A 108 -10.73 -13.56 -1.91
CA GLY A 108 -11.43 -13.02 -3.09
C GLY A 108 -11.49 -11.50 -3.14
N THR A 109 -11.31 -10.84 -2.00
CA THR A 109 -11.32 -9.38 -1.88
C THR A 109 -10.12 -8.89 -1.08
N LEU A 110 -9.79 -7.60 -1.24
CA LEU A 110 -8.66 -6.99 -0.53
C LEU A 110 -8.83 -7.05 1.00
N PRO A 111 -10.03 -6.82 1.59
CA PRO A 111 -10.26 -7.06 3.02
C PRO A 111 -10.00 -8.51 3.44
N ASP A 112 -10.39 -9.50 2.65
CA ASP A 112 -10.13 -10.91 2.97
C ASP A 112 -8.62 -11.20 3.00
N LEU A 113 -7.89 -10.60 2.06
CA LEU A 113 -6.43 -10.74 1.97
C LEU A 113 -5.74 -10.01 3.14
N ASP A 114 -6.23 -8.83 3.50
CA ASP A 114 -5.72 -8.07 4.64
C ASP A 114 -5.99 -8.78 5.97
N GLU A 115 -7.13 -9.44 6.11
CA GLU A 115 -7.49 -10.29 7.25
C GLU A 115 -6.59 -11.52 7.37
N ALA A 116 -6.30 -12.18 6.23
CA ALA A 116 -5.49 -13.38 6.17
C ALA A 116 -3.97 -13.10 6.29
N TYR A 117 -3.50 -11.93 5.85
CA TYR A 117 -2.07 -11.60 5.76
C TYR A 117 -1.71 -10.28 6.44
N SER A 118 -2.14 -9.14 5.90
CA SER A 118 -1.62 -7.81 6.24
C SER A 118 -1.74 -7.49 7.73
N ARG A 119 -2.95 -7.63 8.30
CA ARG A 119 -3.16 -7.31 9.73
C ARG A 119 -2.30 -8.17 10.64
N ARG A 120 -2.06 -9.44 10.26
CA ARG A 120 -1.31 -10.40 11.07
C ARG A 120 0.18 -10.08 11.06
N VAL A 121 0.72 -9.81 9.87
CA VAL A 121 2.13 -9.43 9.70
C VAL A 121 2.44 -8.11 10.41
N HIS A 122 1.49 -7.18 10.39
CA HIS A 122 1.63 -5.87 11.06
C HIS A 122 1.17 -5.86 12.53
N GLY A 123 0.66 -6.98 13.05
CA GLY A 123 0.26 -7.11 14.46
C GLY A 123 -1.02 -6.37 14.87
N PHE A 124 -1.89 -6.03 13.92
CA PHE A 124 -3.20 -5.43 14.21
C PHE A 124 -4.23 -6.49 14.61
N SER A 125 -5.10 -6.14 15.57
CA SER A 125 -6.13 -7.05 16.09
C SER A 125 -7.24 -7.30 15.07
N SER A 126 -7.50 -6.31 14.20
CA SER A 126 -8.52 -6.39 13.15
C SER A 126 -8.12 -5.60 11.90
N VAL A 127 -8.74 -5.90 10.76
CA VAL A 127 -8.61 -5.10 9.53
C VAL A 127 -9.10 -3.66 9.74
N ALA A 128 -10.12 -3.44 10.58
CA ALA A 128 -10.60 -2.10 10.90
C ALA A 128 -9.53 -1.25 11.62
N GLU A 129 -8.78 -1.85 12.55
CA GLU A 129 -7.64 -1.18 13.19
C GLU A 129 -6.53 -0.86 12.20
N LEU A 130 -6.18 -1.81 11.32
CA LEU A 130 -5.23 -1.60 10.24
C LEU A 130 -5.65 -0.41 9.35
N TYR A 131 -6.92 -0.35 8.95
CA TYR A 131 -7.46 0.71 8.10
C TYR A 131 -7.63 2.06 8.79
N LYS A 132 -7.79 2.06 10.12
CA LYS A 132 -7.82 3.30 10.91
C LYS A 132 -6.41 3.90 11.08
N TRP A 133 -5.40 3.04 11.13
CA TRP A 133 -4.00 3.45 11.24
C TRP A 133 -3.41 3.95 9.91
N SER A 134 -3.83 3.34 8.79
CA SER A 134 -3.31 3.62 7.44
C SER A 134 -3.74 4.98 6.89
#